data_AF-A0AA39HFL7-F1
#
_entry.id   AF-A0AA39HFL7-F1
#
_cell.length_a   1.000
_cell.length_b   1.000
_cell.length_c   1.000
_cell.angle_alpha   90.00
_cell.angle_beta   90.00
_cell.angle_gamma   90.00
#
_symmetry.space_group_name_H-M   'P 1'
#
loop_
_entity.id
_entity.type
_entity.pdbx_description
1 polymer ?
#
loop_
_entity_poly.entity_id
_entity_poly.type
_entity_poly.pdbx_seq_one_letter_code
_entity_poly.pdbx_strand_id
1 'polypeptide(L)'
;MPKQDFGAIDMVAPVIVAAVFAVIVFVISFFIINFWCINKGDDITVFEKMGQKSNVRLGRRNSKFLKKTGHDEYEIVSDGKKLIN
;
A
#
# COMPACT_ATOMS: atom_id res chain seq x y z
N MET A 1 25.20 -17.89 -39.19
CA MET A 1 24.10 -18.03 -38.22
C MET A 1 22.80 -17.70 -38.93
N PRO A 2 21.76 -18.55 -38.84
CA PRO A 2 20.46 -18.22 -39.41
C PRO A 2 19.96 -16.91 -38.78
N LYS A 3 19.38 -16.03 -39.60
CA LYS A 3 18.84 -14.75 -39.14
C LYS A 3 17.56 -15.05 -38.36
N GLN A 4 17.52 -14.68 -37.09
CA GLN A 4 16.32 -14.82 -36.27
C GLN A 4 15.34 -13.70 -36.67
N ASP A 5 14.20 -14.08 -37.23
CA ASP A 5 13.11 -13.15 -37.49
C ASP A 5 12.42 -12.83 -36.16
N PHE A 6 12.63 -11.61 -35.68
CA PHE A 6 11.97 -11.11 -34.47
C PHE A 6 10.63 -10.50 -34.85
N GLY A 7 9.56 -11.04 -34.28
CA GLY A 7 8.25 -10.42 -34.38
C GLY A 7 8.15 -9.18 -33.49
N ALA A 8 7.18 -8.32 -33.77
CA ALA A 8 6.88 -7.17 -32.92
C ALA A 8 6.58 -7.58 -31.45
N ILE A 9 6.01 -8.77 -31.27
CA ILE A 9 5.71 -9.34 -29.95
C ILE A 9 7.00 -9.64 -29.17
N ASP A 10 8.04 -10.17 -29.82
CA ASP A 10 9.31 -10.50 -29.17
C ASP A 10 10.04 -9.24 -28.67
N MET A 11 9.83 -8.10 -29.35
CA MET A 11 10.38 -6.81 -28.93
C MET A 11 9.61 -6.19 -27.75
N VAL A 12 8.30 -6.41 -27.66
CA VAL A 12 7.44 -5.81 -26.61
C VAL A 12 7.26 -6.74 -25.40
N ALA A 13 7.57 -8.03 -25.54
CA ALA A 13 7.48 -9.02 -24.47
C ALA A 13 8.19 -8.61 -23.17
N PRO A 14 9.42 -8.04 -23.19
CA PRO A 14 10.07 -7.56 -21.96
C PRO A 14 9.27 -6.47 -21.24
N VAL A 15 8.63 -5.57 -22.00
CA VAL A 15 7.81 -4.49 -21.44
C VAL A 15 6.55 -5.05 -20.78
N ILE A 16 5.90 -6.02 -21.44
CA ILE A 16 4.72 -6.70 -20.90
C ILE A 16 5.08 -7.43 -19.60
N VAL A 17 6.18 -8.19 -19.59
CA VAL A 17 6.63 -8.92 -18.40
C VAL A 17 6.95 -7.95 -17.25
N ALA A 18 7.63 -6.82 -17.54
CA ALA A 18 7.91 -5.80 -16.54
C ALA A 18 6.63 -5.18 -15.97
N ALA A 19 5.64 -4.90 -16.83
CA ALA A 19 4.34 -4.37 -16.40
C ALA A 19 3.58 -5.36 -15.51
N VAL A 20 3.54 -6.64 -15.89
CA VAL A 20 2.92 -7.70 -15.09
C VAL A 20 3.61 -7.84 -13.73
N PHE A 21 4.94 -7.83 -13.71
CA PHE A 21 5.70 -7.88 -12.47
C PHE A 21 5.39 -6.69 -11.56
N ALA A 22 5.36 -5.47 -12.11
CA ALA A 22 5.02 -4.27 -11.34
C ALA A 22 3.62 -4.35 -10.73
N VAL A 23 2.63 -4.86 -11.48
CA VAL A 23 1.27 -5.08 -10.97
C VAL A 23 1.26 -6.09 -9.83
N ILE A 24 1.97 -7.20 -9.96
CA ILE A 24 2.05 -8.23 -8.91
C ILE A 24 2.67 -7.65 -7.64
N VAL A 25 3.80 -6.96 -7.75
CA VAL A 25 4.46 -6.30 -6.61
C VAL A 25 3.52 -5.27 -5.97
N PHE A 26 2.80 -4.50 -6.77
CA PHE A 26 1.83 -3.54 -6.27
C PHE A 26 0.70 -4.21 -5.50
N VAL A 27 0.13 -5.30 -6.02
CA VAL A 27 -0.94 -6.08 -5.35
C VAL A 27 -0.44 -6.67 -4.04
N ILE A 28 0.76 -7.27 -4.02
CA ILE A 28 1.34 -7.83 -2.80
C ILE A 28 1.60 -6.73 -1.76
N SER A 29 2.17 -5.61 -2.19
CA SER A 29 2.45 -4.47 -1.30
C SER A 29 1.16 -3.89 -0.72
N PHE A 30 0.16 -3.64 -1.57
CA PHE A 30 -1.09 -3.01 -1.16
C PHE A 30 -1.99 -3.95 -0.35
N PHE A 31 -2.15 -5.21 -0.75
CA PHE A 31 -3.08 -6.13 -0.08
C PHE A 31 -2.43 -6.97 1.01
N ILE A 32 -1.25 -7.54 0.78
CA ILE A 32 -0.64 -8.47 1.74
C ILE A 32 0.09 -7.68 2.83
N ILE A 33 1.03 -6.82 2.42
CA ILE A 33 1.84 -6.09 3.38
C ILE A 33 0.98 -5.07 4.13
N ASN A 34 0.26 -4.23 3.39
CA ASN A 34 -0.47 -3.10 3.99
C ASN A 34 -1.80 -3.47 4.69
N PHE A 35 -2.48 -4.57 4.35
CA PHE A 35 -3.65 -5.02 5.14
C PHE A 35 -3.33 -6.16 6.13
N TRP A 36 -2.44 -7.09 5.77
CA TRP A 36 -2.27 -8.31 6.56
C TRP A 36 -1.07 -8.25 7.51
N CYS A 37 0.07 -7.74 7.04
CA CYS A 37 1.32 -7.77 7.81
C CYS A 37 1.51 -6.61 8.78
N ILE A 38 0.84 -5.46 8.59
CA ILE A 38 0.94 -4.34 9.53
C ILE A 38 0.31 -4.72 10.86
N ASN A 39 1.12 -4.70 11.91
CA ASN A 39 0.69 -4.90 13.28
C ASN A 39 0.37 -3.56 13.96
N LYS A 40 -0.25 -3.61 15.14
CA LYS A 40 -0.67 -2.40 15.88
C LYS A 40 0.51 -1.52 16.35
N GLY A 41 1.71 -2.06 16.41
CA GLY A 41 2.93 -1.35 16.85
C GLY A 41 3.78 -0.80 15.70
N ASP A 42 3.44 -1.07 14.45
CA ASP A 42 4.21 -0.60 13.30
C ASP A 42 3.82 0.82 12.91
N ASP A 43 4.77 1.52 12.28
CA ASP A 43 4.56 2.86 11.73
C ASP A 43 3.40 2.90 10.74
N ILE A 44 2.78 4.09 10.65
CA ILE A 44 1.62 4.31 9.79
C ILE A 44 2.08 4.37 8.34
N THR A 45 1.43 3.58 7.48
CA THR A 45 1.79 3.60 6.06
C THR A 45 1.24 4.82 5.35
N VAL A 46 1.89 5.14 4.23
CA VAL A 46 1.45 6.18 3.31
C VAL A 46 0.02 5.93 2.84
N PHE A 47 -0.39 4.66 2.65
CA PHE A 47 -1.75 4.30 2.28
C PHE A 47 -2.76 4.62 3.38
N GLU A 48 -2.45 4.30 4.64
CA GLU A 48 -3.31 4.66 5.77
C GLU A 48 -3.44 6.18 5.91
N LYS A 49 -2.34 6.93 5.74
CA LYS A 49 -2.33 8.42 5.72
C LYS A 49 -3.15 9.00 4.57
N MET A 50 -3.10 8.41 3.38
CA MET A 50 -3.91 8.84 2.24
C MET A 50 -5.40 8.53 2.45
N GLY A 51 -5.69 7.38 3.08
CA GLY A 51 -7.03 6.96 3.45
C GLY A 51 -7.69 7.91 4.45
N GLN A 52 -6.93 8.43 5.43
CA GLN A 52 -7.39 9.49 6.33
C GLN A 52 -7.90 10.71 5.59
N LYS A 53 -7.07 11.24 4.69
CA LYS A 53 -7.37 12.48 3.97
C LYS A 53 -8.62 12.34 3.10
N SER A 54 -8.85 11.15 2.58
CA SER A 54 -9.98 10.85 1.69
C SER A 54 -11.16 10.20 2.43
N ASN A 55 -11.08 10.01 3.75
CA ASN A 55 -12.03 9.26 4.57
C ASN A 55 -12.33 7.82 4.05
N VAL A 56 -11.34 7.19 3.41
CA VAL A 56 -11.41 5.81 2.88
C VAL A 56 -10.51 4.92 3.72
N ARG A 57 -10.99 3.71 4.03
CA ARG A 57 -10.21 2.71 4.77
C ARG A 57 -9.23 2.00 3.83
N LEU A 58 -8.00 2.50 3.75
CA LEU A 58 -6.92 1.97 2.90
C LEU A 58 -5.88 1.12 3.66
N GLY A 59 -6.26 0.57 4.82
CA GLY A 59 -5.40 -0.31 5.61
C GLY A 59 -6.19 -1.02 6.69
N ARG A 60 -5.48 -1.79 7.52
CA ARG A 60 -6.09 -2.56 8.60
C ARG A 60 -6.69 -1.66 9.67
N ARG A 61 -5.97 -0.59 10.08
CA ARG A 61 -6.42 0.35 11.10
C ARG A 61 -7.60 1.17 10.58
N ASN A 62 -8.56 1.42 11.46
CA ASN A 62 -9.67 2.30 11.13
C ASN A 62 -9.17 3.75 11.21
N SER A 63 -9.59 4.56 10.26
CA SER A 63 -9.04 5.90 10.11
C SER A 63 -9.29 6.78 11.35
N LYS A 64 -10.38 6.51 12.06
CA LYS A 64 -10.77 7.24 13.28
C LYS A 64 -9.77 7.14 14.45
N PHE A 65 -8.81 6.21 14.42
CA PHE A 65 -7.84 6.00 15.51
C PHE A 65 -6.50 6.72 15.31
N LEU A 66 -6.34 7.54 14.27
CA LEU A 66 -5.12 8.31 14.06
C LEU A 66 -5.35 9.76 14.46
N LYS A 67 -4.59 10.24 15.43
CA LYS A 67 -4.58 11.65 15.81
C LYS A 67 -3.38 12.32 15.16
N LYS A 68 -3.62 13.43 14.47
CA LYS A 68 -2.55 14.23 13.88
C LYS A 68 -1.90 15.07 14.99
N THR A 69 -0.63 14.80 15.30
CA THR A 69 0.11 15.48 16.38
C THR A 69 1.15 16.47 15.83
N GLY A 70 1.46 16.41 14.53
CA GLY A 70 2.36 17.35 13.85
C GLY A 70 2.08 17.52 12.35
N HIS A 71 3.01 18.12 11.60
CA HIS A 71 2.86 18.34 10.16
C HIS A 71 2.67 17.01 9.39
N ASP A 72 3.42 15.97 9.77
CA ASP A 72 3.39 14.65 9.14
C ASP A 72 3.33 13.45 10.10
N GLU A 73 3.41 13.70 11.41
CA GLU A 73 3.33 12.67 12.45
C GLU A 73 1.88 12.42 12.88
N TYR A 74 1.51 11.15 12.82
CA TYR A 74 0.23 10.66 13.30
C TYR A 74 0.51 9.75 14.48
N GLU A 75 -0.11 10.05 15.59
CA GLU A 75 -0.05 9.20 16.77
C GLU A 75 -1.17 8.17 16.67
N ILE A 76 -0.82 6.91 16.89
CA ILE A 76 -1.80 5.83 17.02
C ILE A 76 -2.48 6.10 18.36
N VAL A 77 -3.76 6.51 18.33
CA VAL A 77 -4.55 6.60 19.55
C VAL A 77 -4.76 5.17 20.02
N SER A 78 -3.84 4.72 20.87
CA SER A 78 -3.90 3.40 21.49
C SER A 78 -5.29 3.26 22.09
N ASP A 79 -5.94 2.15 21.75
CA ASP A 79 -7.32 1.77 22.11
C ASP A 79 -7.42 1.56 23.63
N GLY A 80 -7.20 2.63 24.38
CA GLY A 80 -6.97 2.62 25.82
C GLY A 80 -7.98 3.45 26.58
N LYS A 81 -8.86 4.21 25.91
CA LYS A 81 -9.91 4.98 26.58
C LYS A 81 -11.13 5.17 25.70
N LYS A 82 -12.10 4.27 25.88
CA LYS A 82 -13.51 4.65 25.94
C LYS A 82 -13.69 5.59 27.15
N LEU A 83 -13.22 6.83 27.03
CA LEU A 83 -13.70 7.99 27.76
C LEU A 83 -14.58 8.71 26.73
N ILE A 84 -15.87 9.00 26.88
CA ILE A 84 -16.78 9.29 28.00
C ILE A 84 -18.17 9.07 27.33
N ASN A 85 -19.16 8.36 27.86
CA ASN A 85 -19.97 8.54 29.06
C ASN A 85 -20.77 7.24 29.29
#